data_AF-A0A971FVD5-F1
#
_entry.id   AF-A0A971FVD5-F1
#
_cell.length_a   1.000
_cell.length_b   1.000
_cell.length_c   1.000
_cell.angle_alpha   90.00
_cell.angle_beta   90.00
_cell.angle_gamma   90.00
#
_symmetry.space_group_name_H-M   'P 1'
#
loop_
_entity.id
_entity.type
_entity.pdbx_description
1 polymer ?
#
loop_
_entity_poly.entity_id
_entity_poly.type
_entity_poly.pdbx_seq_one_letter_code
_entity_poly.pdbx_strand_id
1 'polypeptide(L)'
;AYKPTSSFLKNFTVKAGTDEAAWEFVRQHLSNLPVVVDSDNDGKIDILTERQAYLLFDRMVSYHIMRGYAVPLDSAEFYKGLDERFLKRDGMYFLPDQVNEYDMARSTMEVENIQFSLFVSDEKSAIGWLYQQLDENSGNGRMTYAELQPKFMKELQAVDKREKMPELMEILEENFLKDDDGKWYIPDLTKSGDLAKLREKNLLKEFQSYLESKGKLKVFRSEAIRAGFSKLWKDKDYAAIVAVAERLPEQTIQEDPNLLMYYDISLSRV
;
A
#
# COMPACT_ATOMS: atom_id res chain seq x y z
N ALA A 1 -15.37 -2.86 6.57
CA ALA A 1 -15.65 -1.94 5.46
C ALA A 1 -16.85 -1.07 5.82
N TYR A 2 -16.69 0.26 5.89
CA TYR A 2 -17.81 1.18 6.13
C TYR A 2 -18.60 1.40 4.83
N LYS A 3 -19.91 1.64 4.95
CA LYS A 3 -20.80 1.81 3.80
C LYS A 3 -20.66 3.24 3.25
N PRO A 4 -20.32 3.45 1.96
CA PRO A 4 -20.25 4.79 1.39
C PRO A 4 -21.59 5.52 1.48
N THR A 5 -21.57 6.82 1.74
CA THR A 5 -22.77 7.67 1.77
C THR A 5 -23.48 7.69 0.41
N SER A 6 -24.81 7.78 0.43
CA SER A 6 -25.65 7.75 -0.78
C SER A 6 -25.44 8.98 -1.69
N SER A 7 -25.04 10.13 -1.12
CA SER A 7 -24.61 11.32 -1.88
C SER A 7 -23.28 11.09 -2.61
N PHE A 8 -22.33 10.39 -1.98
CA PHE A 8 -21.04 10.02 -2.56
C PHE A 8 -21.23 9.11 -3.79
N LEU A 9 -22.06 8.07 -3.69
CA LEU A 9 -22.30 7.15 -4.81
C LEU A 9 -22.88 7.85 -6.05
N LYS A 10 -23.75 8.85 -5.87
CA LYS A 10 -24.31 9.65 -6.97
C LYS A 10 -23.24 10.52 -7.66
N ASN A 11 -22.40 11.22 -6.90
CA ASN A 11 -21.37 12.08 -7.46
C ASN A 11 -20.21 11.28 -8.08
N PHE A 12 -19.87 10.15 -7.48
CA PHE A 12 -18.80 9.27 -7.95
C PHE A 12 -19.14 8.61 -9.29
N THR A 13 -20.41 8.26 -9.52
CA THR A 13 -20.85 7.68 -10.80
C THR A 13 -20.76 8.69 -11.95
N VAL A 14 -20.94 9.99 -11.65
CA VAL A 14 -20.87 11.08 -12.65
C VAL A 14 -19.43 11.45 -13.00
N LYS A 15 -18.49 11.26 -12.06
CA LYS A 15 -17.06 11.60 -12.21
C LYS A 15 -16.15 10.37 -12.31
N ALA A 16 -16.72 9.18 -12.55
CA ALA A 16 -16.00 7.91 -12.49
C ALA A 16 -14.80 7.89 -13.45
N GLY A 17 -13.62 7.56 -12.94
CA GLY A 17 -12.37 7.54 -13.71
C GLY A 17 -11.69 8.90 -13.90
N THR A 18 -12.06 9.92 -13.10
CA THR A 18 -11.35 11.21 -13.06
C THR A 18 -10.56 11.37 -11.76
N ASP A 19 -9.54 12.22 -11.77
CA ASP A 19 -8.72 12.56 -10.60
C ASP A 19 -9.59 12.99 -9.41
N GLU A 20 -10.67 13.72 -9.69
CA GLU A 20 -11.56 14.23 -8.65
C GLU A 20 -12.31 13.11 -7.92
N ALA A 21 -12.62 12.00 -8.61
CA ALA A 21 -13.18 10.81 -7.96
C ALA A 21 -12.17 10.17 -7.00
N ALA A 22 -10.89 10.09 -7.36
CA ALA A 22 -9.86 9.61 -6.45
C ALA A 22 -9.76 10.46 -5.18
N TRP A 23 -9.75 11.78 -5.31
CA TRP A 23 -9.69 12.68 -4.15
C TRP A 23 -10.95 12.67 -3.29
N GLU A 24 -12.12 12.48 -3.90
CA GLU A 24 -13.36 12.33 -3.18
C GLU A 24 -13.35 11.03 -2.35
N PHE A 25 -12.85 9.94 -2.92
CA PHE A 25 -12.64 8.69 -2.16
C PHE A 25 -11.70 8.91 -0.97
N VAL A 26 -10.56 9.56 -1.16
CA VAL A 26 -9.61 9.82 -0.05
C VAL A 26 -10.26 10.67 1.05
N ARG A 27 -11.00 11.73 0.69
CA ARG A 27 -11.75 12.55 1.67
C ARG A 27 -12.74 11.72 2.46
N GLN A 28 -13.55 10.92 1.78
CA GLN A 28 -14.51 10.04 2.45
C GLN A 28 -13.78 9.00 3.30
N HIS A 29 -12.64 8.49 2.86
CA HIS A 29 -11.86 7.53 3.62
C HIS A 29 -11.36 8.14 4.92
N LEU A 30 -10.66 9.27 4.83
CA LEU A 30 -10.16 10.00 6.00
C LEU A 30 -11.27 10.44 6.95
N SER A 31 -12.46 10.81 6.45
CA SER A 31 -13.59 11.20 7.30
C SER A 31 -14.15 10.03 8.12
N ASN A 32 -13.97 8.79 7.66
CA ASN A 32 -14.43 7.60 8.36
C ASN A 32 -13.38 7.00 9.30
N LEU A 33 -12.12 7.46 9.23
CA LEU A 33 -11.07 7.03 10.14
C LEU A 33 -11.15 7.80 11.46
N PRO A 34 -10.91 7.16 12.61
CA PRO A 34 -10.80 7.86 13.88
C PRO A 34 -9.65 8.88 13.83
N VAL A 35 -9.83 10.03 14.48
CA VAL A 35 -8.83 11.12 14.49
C VAL A 35 -7.72 10.83 15.49
N VAL A 36 -8.10 10.35 16.68
CA VAL A 36 -7.20 9.95 17.77
C VAL A 36 -7.58 8.54 18.18
N VAL A 37 -6.59 7.69 18.39
CA VAL A 37 -6.77 6.33 18.90
C VAL A 37 -5.76 6.10 20.02
N ASP A 38 -6.23 5.50 21.09
CA ASP A 38 -5.47 5.04 22.25
C ASP A 38 -6.00 3.63 22.55
N SER A 39 -5.45 2.64 21.85
CA SER A 39 -5.99 1.27 21.82
C SER A 39 -5.72 0.51 23.12
N ASP A 40 -4.61 0.81 23.79
CA ASP A 40 -4.19 0.19 25.05
C ASP A 40 -4.51 1.02 26.30
N ASN A 41 -5.11 2.20 26.13
CA ASN A 41 -5.49 3.16 27.18
C ASN A 41 -4.28 3.61 28.01
N ASP A 42 -3.12 3.73 27.38
CA ASP A 42 -1.88 4.13 28.03
C ASP A 42 -1.73 5.67 28.11
N GLY A 43 -2.68 6.41 27.52
CA GLY A 43 -2.70 7.85 27.49
C GLY A 43 -1.83 8.45 26.39
N LYS A 44 -1.42 7.67 25.40
CA LYS A 44 -0.69 8.12 24.22
C LYS A 44 -1.49 7.93 22.94
N ILE A 45 -1.06 8.61 21.88
CA ILE A 45 -1.73 8.55 20.58
C ILE A 45 -1.08 7.48 19.71
N ASP A 46 -1.89 6.51 19.28
CA ASP A 46 -1.52 5.49 18.29
C ASP A 46 -1.39 6.09 16.89
N ILE A 47 -0.33 5.70 16.17
CA ILE A 47 -0.21 6.01 14.73
C ILE A 47 -1.17 5.12 13.94
N LEU A 48 -2.12 5.74 13.25
CA LEU A 48 -3.04 5.05 12.34
C LEU A 48 -2.41 4.85 10.96
N THR A 49 -1.99 3.62 10.67
CA THR A 49 -1.42 3.25 9.36
C THR A 49 -2.37 3.54 8.20
N GLU A 50 -3.68 3.40 8.41
CA GLU A 50 -4.72 3.70 7.42
C GLU A 50 -4.76 5.18 7.00
N ARG A 51 -4.17 6.09 7.80
CA ARG A 51 -4.00 7.51 7.47
C ARG A 51 -2.68 7.80 6.75
N GLN A 52 -1.81 6.81 6.52
CA GLN A 52 -0.53 7.00 5.83
C GLN A 52 -0.68 6.95 4.31
N ALA A 53 0.18 7.70 3.60
CA ALA A 53 0.10 7.87 2.15
C ALA A 53 -0.01 6.56 1.37
N TYR A 54 0.82 5.58 1.70
CA TYR A 54 0.87 4.29 1.01
C TYR A 54 -0.44 3.50 1.11
N LEU A 55 -1.03 3.40 2.31
CA LEU A 55 -2.29 2.69 2.50
C LEU A 55 -3.47 3.47 1.92
N LEU A 56 -3.44 4.80 1.96
CA LEU A 56 -4.44 5.63 1.28
C LEU A 56 -4.43 5.40 -0.24
N PHE A 57 -3.24 5.28 -0.85
CA PHE A 57 -3.10 4.96 -2.28
C PHE A 57 -3.65 3.57 -2.60
N ASP A 58 -3.23 2.55 -1.85
CA ASP A 58 -3.68 1.17 -2.03
C ASP A 58 -5.21 1.05 -1.92
N ARG A 59 -5.81 1.71 -0.91
CA ARG A 59 -7.27 1.75 -0.75
C ARG A 59 -7.97 2.44 -1.92
N MET A 60 -7.41 3.53 -2.44
CA MET A 60 -7.95 4.26 -3.59
C MET A 60 -7.94 3.38 -4.84
N VAL A 61 -6.80 2.75 -5.14
CA VAL A 61 -6.64 1.83 -6.27
C VAL A 61 -7.65 0.69 -6.15
N SER A 62 -7.67 0.01 -5.01
CA SER A 62 -8.58 -1.10 -4.72
C SER A 62 -10.04 -0.70 -4.95
N TYR A 63 -10.46 0.46 -4.46
CA TYR A 63 -11.85 0.94 -4.63
C TYR A 63 -12.24 1.15 -6.09
N HIS A 64 -11.35 1.73 -6.91
CA HIS A 64 -11.64 1.97 -8.32
C HIS A 64 -11.76 0.66 -9.09
N ILE A 65 -10.87 -0.29 -8.80
CA ILE A 65 -10.88 -1.60 -9.46
C ILE A 65 -12.13 -2.40 -9.05
N MET A 66 -12.52 -2.38 -7.75
CA MET A 66 -13.75 -3.01 -7.25
C MET A 66 -15.02 -2.50 -7.93
N ARG A 67 -15.00 -1.25 -8.39
CA ARG A 67 -16.13 -0.64 -9.10
C ARG A 67 -16.02 -0.75 -10.62
N GLY A 68 -14.95 -1.38 -11.14
CA GLY A 68 -14.70 -1.51 -12.57
C GLY A 68 -14.31 -0.20 -13.25
N TYR A 69 -13.84 0.78 -12.49
CA TYR A 69 -13.38 2.06 -13.01
C TYR A 69 -11.88 2.04 -13.29
N ALA A 70 -11.44 2.85 -14.26
CA ALA A 70 -10.02 3.09 -14.47
C ALA A 70 -9.42 3.80 -13.24
N VAL A 71 -8.22 3.42 -12.85
CA VAL A 71 -7.45 4.13 -11.82
C VAL A 71 -6.96 5.45 -12.44
N PRO A 72 -7.41 6.61 -11.93
CA PRO A 72 -7.21 7.89 -12.61
C PRO A 72 -5.84 8.52 -12.33
N LEU A 73 -5.17 8.12 -11.25
CA LEU A 73 -3.89 8.69 -10.80
C LEU A 73 -2.86 7.58 -10.65
N ASP A 74 -1.64 7.85 -11.12
CA ASP A 74 -0.51 7.02 -10.75
C ASP A 74 -0.03 7.32 -9.31
N SER A 75 0.92 6.53 -8.81
CA SER A 75 1.43 6.69 -7.45
C SER A 75 2.10 8.05 -7.21
N ALA A 76 2.77 8.60 -8.22
CA ALA A 76 3.49 9.87 -8.08
C ALA A 76 2.51 11.04 -8.02
N GLU A 77 1.53 11.08 -8.92
CA GLU A 77 0.47 12.09 -8.93
C GLU A 77 -0.37 12.03 -7.65
N PHE A 78 -0.62 10.83 -7.14
CA PHE A 78 -1.34 10.64 -5.89
C PHE A 78 -0.58 11.18 -4.67
N TYR A 79 0.71 10.85 -4.48
CA TYR A 79 1.42 11.36 -3.30
C TYR A 79 1.56 12.89 -3.34
N LYS A 80 1.76 13.47 -4.53
CA LYS A 80 1.80 14.92 -4.70
C LYS A 80 0.47 15.56 -4.30
N GLY A 81 -0.62 15.08 -4.90
CA GLY A 81 -1.93 15.66 -4.63
C GLY A 81 -2.39 15.42 -3.19
N LEU A 82 -1.87 14.39 -2.53
CA LEU A 82 -2.14 14.13 -1.12
C LEU A 82 -1.51 15.21 -0.23
N ASP A 83 -0.23 15.54 -0.46
CA ASP A 83 0.47 16.62 0.25
C ASP A 83 -0.11 18.01 -0.04
N GLU A 84 -0.62 18.24 -1.26
CA GLU A 84 -1.22 19.52 -1.65
C GLU A 84 -2.63 19.73 -1.08
N ARG A 85 -3.38 18.64 -0.80
CA ARG A 85 -4.81 18.71 -0.47
C ARG A 85 -5.12 18.43 0.99
N PHE A 86 -4.25 17.73 1.70
CA PHE A 86 -4.50 17.26 3.06
C PHE A 86 -3.38 17.70 4.00
N LEU A 87 -3.71 17.83 5.29
CA LEU A 87 -2.74 18.27 6.28
C LEU A 87 -2.03 17.06 6.87
N LYS A 88 -0.69 17.08 6.85
CA LYS A 88 0.16 16.01 7.37
C LYS A 88 0.58 16.29 8.81
N ARG A 89 0.44 15.30 9.69
CA ARG A 89 0.96 15.27 11.07
C ARG A 89 1.47 13.87 11.38
N ASP A 90 2.71 13.75 11.86
CA ASP A 90 3.29 12.46 12.30
C ASP A 90 3.22 11.35 11.24
N GLY A 91 3.39 11.71 9.97
CA GLY A 91 3.30 10.78 8.83
C GLY A 91 1.86 10.40 8.43
N MET A 92 0.85 10.90 9.12
CA MET A 92 -0.57 10.69 8.84
C MET A 92 -1.20 11.91 8.16
N TYR A 93 -2.24 11.67 7.34
CA TYR A 93 -3.01 12.72 6.68
C TYR A 93 -4.37 12.93 7.36
N PHE A 94 -4.76 14.19 7.45
CA PHE A 94 -5.97 14.65 8.12
C PHE A 94 -6.74 15.64 7.25
N LEU A 95 -8.05 15.64 7.44
CA LEU A 95 -8.92 16.69 6.92
C LEU A 95 -8.76 17.97 7.77
N PRO A 96 -9.00 19.17 7.21
CA PRO A 96 -8.85 20.44 7.94
C PRO A 96 -9.65 20.52 9.24
N ASP A 97 -10.82 19.90 9.29
CA ASP A 97 -11.70 19.82 10.46
C ASP A 97 -11.20 18.84 11.53
N GLN A 98 -10.37 17.86 11.16
CA GLN A 98 -9.78 16.88 12.08
C GLN A 98 -8.50 17.38 12.77
N VAL A 99 -7.78 18.33 12.15
CA VAL A 99 -6.45 18.75 12.64
C VAL A 99 -6.50 19.36 14.03
N ASN A 100 -7.52 20.17 14.34
CA ASN A 100 -7.61 20.80 15.65
C ASN A 100 -7.79 19.76 16.78
N GLU A 101 -8.60 18.73 16.53
CA GLU A 101 -8.81 17.64 17.49
C GLU A 101 -7.50 16.87 17.71
N TYR A 102 -6.78 16.55 16.63
CA TYR A 102 -5.50 15.87 16.69
C TYR A 102 -4.41 16.70 17.39
N ASP A 103 -4.26 17.98 17.02
CA ASP A 103 -3.25 18.88 17.59
C ASP A 103 -3.53 19.15 19.08
N MET A 104 -4.81 19.22 19.49
CA MET A 104 -5.20 19.29 20.90
C MET A 104 -4.81 18.02 21.66
N ALA A 105 -5.14 16.84 21.12
CA ALA A 105 -4.77 15.58 21.75
C ALA A 105 -3.24 15.47 21.86
N ARG A 106 -2.49 15.81 20.81
CA ARG A 106 -1.03 15.83 20.77
C ARG A 106 -0.41 16.80 21.78
N SER A 107 -1.10 17.88 22.14
CA SER A 107 -0.64 18.82 23.16
C SER A 107 -0.76 18.25 24.58
N THR A 108 -1.65 17.29 24.78
CA THR A 108 -1.97 16.69 26.09
C THR A 108 -1.42 15.27 26.27
N MET A 109 -1.24 14.56 25.18
CA MET A 109 -0.81 13.16 25.11
C MET A 109 0.48 13.12 24.28
N GLU A 110 1.48 12.41 24.75
CA GLU A 110 2.63 12.14 23.89
C GLU A 110 2.15 11.28 22.71
N VAL A 111 2.57 11.61 21.49
CA VAL A 111 2.42 10.68 20.38
C VAL A 111 3.35 9.54 20.70
N GLU A 112 2.79 8.37 20.97
CA GLU A 112 3.65 7.23 21.10
C GLU A 112 4.27 7.03 19.73
N ASN A 113 5.59 7.21 19.65
CA ASN A 113 6.37 6.51 18.66
C ASN A 113 6.24 5.03 19.04
N ILE A 114 5.07 4.44 18.83
CA ILE A 114 4.96 3.00 18.74
C ILE A 114 5.84 2.74 17.53
N GLN A 115 7.07 2.32 17.82
CA GLN A 115 7.69 1.29 17.04
C GLN A 115 6.66 0.16 17.08
N PHE A 116 5.68 0.25 16.18
CA PHE A 116 4.98 -0.93 15.74
C PHE A 116 6.14 -1.82 15.35
N SER A 117 6.31 -2.93 16.05
CA SER A 117 6.95 -4.07 15.41
C SER A 117 5.99 -4.40 14.28
N LEU A 118 6.11 -3.66 13.17
CA LEU A 118 5.69 -4.07 11.86
C LEU A 118 6.50 -5.33 11.64
N PHE A 119 5.96 -6.42 12.16
CA PHE A 119 6.49 -7.74 11.93
C PHE A 119 6.55 -7.85 10.42
N VAL A 120 7.77 -8.01 9.91
CA VAL A 120 7.98 -8.12 8.49
C VAL A 120 7.58 -9.55 8.14
N SER A 121 6.31 -9.70 7.77
CA SER A 121 5.71 -10.99 7.43
C SER A 121 5.60 -11.20 5.92
N ASP A 122 5.57 -10.10 5.17
CA ASP A 122 5.47 -10.07 3.71
C ASP A 122 6.17 -8.85 3.11
N GLU A 123 6.24 -8.76 1.78
CA GLU A 123 6.90 -7.64 1.10
C GLU A 123 6.21 -6.30 1.40
N LYS A 124 4.88 -6.29 1.56
CA LYS A 124 4.10 -5.08 1.82
C LYS A 124 4.46 -4.48 3.18
N SER A 125 4.53 -5.31 4.21
CA SER A 125 4.96 -4.94 5.56
C SER A 125 6.44 -4.56 5.59
N ALA A 126 7.33 -5.22 4.83
CA ALA A 126 8.72 -4.78 4.69
C ALA A 126 8.85 -3.39 4.08
N ILE A 127 8.12 -3.10 3.01
CA ILE A 127 8.12 -1.78 2.38
C ILE A 127 7.63 -0.74 3.37
N GLY A 128 6.51 -1.00 4.05
CA GLY A 128 5.98 -0.11 5.10
C GLY A 128 7.01 0.15 6.21
N TRP A 129 7.68 -0.89 6.69
CA TRP A 129 8.74 -0.77 7.68
C TRP A 129 9.91 0.09 7.17
N LEU A 130 10.35 -0.10 5.92
CA LEU A 130 11.41 0.71 5.32
C LEU A 130 11.01 2.18 5.18
N TYR A 131 9.77 2.46 4.78
CA TYR A 131 9.24 3.83 4.76
C TYR A 131 9.33 4.47 6.14
N GLN A 132 8.96 3.75 7.21
CA GLN A 132 9.07 4.27 8.57
C GLN A 132 10.53 4.50 8.99
N GLN A 133 11.45 3.61 8.63
CA GLN A 133 12.87 3.78 8.95
C GLN A 133 13.50 4.97 8.21
N LEU A 134 13.10 5.20 6.96
CA LEU A 134 13.67 6.19 6.05
C LEU A 134 12.95 7.54 6.04
N ASP A 135 11.82 7.68 6.76
CA ASP A 135 11.13 8.97 6.88
C ASP A 135 12.03 10.00 7.58
N GLU A 136 12.20 11.17 6.97
CA GLU A 136 13.06 12.24 7.50
C GLU A 136 12.44 12.97 8.71
N ASN A 137 11.12 12.85 8.95
CA ASN A 137 10.42 13.55 10.02
C ASN A 137 10.18 12.67 11.26
N SER A 138 9.92 11.37 11.06
CA SER A 138 9.61 10.42 12.14
C SER A 138 10.59 9.24 12.26
N GLY A 139 11.40 9.01 11.22
CA GLY A 139 12.34 7.91 11.15
C GLY A 139 13.78 8.31 11.48
N ASN A 140 14.73 7.50 10.99
CA ASN A 140 16.17 7.80 11.08
C ASN A 140 16.65 8.67 9.89
N GLY A 141 15.75 9.03 8.98
CA GLY A 141 16.10 9.62 7.69
C GLY A 141 16.91 8.67 6.82
N ARG A 142 17.77 9.22 5.96
CA ARG A 142 18.50 8.44 4.96
C ARG A 142 19.50 7.49 5.62
N MET A 143 19.44 6.20 5.28
CA MET A 143 20.27 5.15 5.89
C MET A 143 20.99 4.30 4.85
N THR A 144 22.19 3.82 5.16
CA THR A 144 22.90 2.86 4.32
C THR A 144 22.35 1.43 4.48
N TYR A 145 22.64 0.56 3.50
CA TYR A 145 22.29 -0.86 3.60
C TYR A 145 22.86 -1.51 4.87
N ALA A 146 24.10 -1.18 5.24
CA ALA A 146 24.76 -1.74 6.42
C ALA A 146 24.06 -1.38 7.74
N GLU A 147 23.37 -0.23 7.78
CA GLU A 147 22.60 0.19 8.95
C GLU A 147 21.18 -0.43 8.97
N LEU A 148 20.58 -0.64 7.79
CA LEU A 148 19.25 -1.22 7.65
C LEU A 148 19.24 -2.74 7.86
N GLN A 149 20.23 -3.45 7.32
CA GLN A 149 20.28 -4.92 7.34
C GLN A 149 20.12 -5.53 8.75
N PRO A 150 20.91 -5.15 9.78
CA PRO A 150 20.78 -5.77 11.09
C PRO A 150 19.45 -5.44 11.78
N LYS A 151 18.83 -4.30 11.45
CA LYS A 151 17.49 -3.94 11.96
C LYS A 151 16.41 -4.78 11.26
N PHE A 152 16.49 -4.89 9.94
CA PHE A 152 15.55 -5.67 9.13
C PHE A 152 15.54 -7.16 9.54
N MET A 153 16.73 -7.74 9.74
CA MET A 153 16.84 -9.15 10.15
C MET A 153 16.25 -9.46 11.53
N LYS A 154 16.14 -8.46 12.42
CA LYS A 154 15.47 -8.62 13.72
C LYS A 154 13.95 -8.70 13.56
N GLU A 155 13.38 -7.91 12.65
CA GLU A 155 11.93 -7.84 12.42
C GLU A 155 11.41 -8.97 11.52
N LEU A 156 12.30 -9.62 10.75
CA LEU A 156 11.97 -10.71 9.82
C LEU A 156 11.51 -12.01 10.51
N GLN A 157 11.48 -12.12 11.83
CA GLN A 157 11.19 -13.40 12.52
C GLN A 157 9.75 -13.93 12.36
N ALA A 158 8.87 -13.20 11.65
CA ALA A 158 7.46 -13.52 11.47
C ALA A 158 7.04 -13.75 10.01
N VAL A 159 7.96 -14.12 9.10
CA VAL A 159 7.63 -14.33 7.67
C VAL A 159 6.55 -15.39 7.47
N ASP A 160 5.54 -15.06 6.67
CA ASP A 160 4.56 -16.04 6.18
C ASP A 160 5.30 -17.11 5.34
N LYS A 161 5.12 -18.38 5.68
CA LYS A 161 5.76 -19.52 4.99
C LYS A 161 5.37 -19.63 3.50
N ARG A 162 4.30 -18.95 3.09
CA ARG A 162 3.80 -18.91 1.71
C ARG A 162 4.41 -17.76 0.91
N GLU A 163 4.96 -16.75 1.59
CA GLU A 163 5.52 -15.58 0.92
C GLU A 163 6.94 -15.88 0.43
N LYS A 164 7.16 -15.65 -0.86
CA LYS A 164 8.50 -15.59 -1.43
C LYS A 164 9.06 -14.18 -1.18
N MET A 165 9.62 -14.00 0.01
CA MET A 165 10.17 -12.71 0.42
C MET A 165 11.36 -12.30 -0.47
N PRO A 166 11.32 -11.12 -1.11
CA PRO A 166 12.49 -10.57 -1.79
C PRO A 166 13.59 -10.20 -0.80
N GLU A 167 14.83 -10.15 -1.26
CA GLU A 167 15.95 -9.71 -0.42
C GLU A 167 15.81 -8.22 -0.07
N LEU A 168 16.33 -7.79 1.09
CA LEU A 168 16.29 -6.37 1.48
C LEU A 168 16.83 -5.44 0.39
N MET A 169 17.90 -5.85 -0.29
CA MET A 169 18.48 -5.06 -1.39
C MET A 169 17.50 -4.93 -2.56
N GLU A 170 16.80 -6.01 -2.93
CA GLU A 170 15.81 -5.99 -4.01
C GLU A 170 14.65 -5.06 -3.65
N ILE A 171 14.17 -5.12 -2.41
CA ILE A 171 13.11 -4.22 -1.94
C ILE A 171 13.57 -2.77 -2.00
N LEU A 172 14.81 -2.50 -1.59
CA LEU A 172 15.41 -1.16 -1.66
C LEU A 172 15.53 -0.66 -3.10
N GLU A 173 16.08 -1.47 -4.00
CA GLU A 173 16.26 -1.14 -5.42
C GLU A 173 14.95 -0.94 -6.17
N GLU A 174 13.88 -1.60 -5.76
CA GLU A 174 12.57 -1.50 -6.41
C GLU A 174 11.68 -0.40 -5.85
N ASN A 175 11.95 0.11 -4.63
CA ASN A 175 11.04 1.03 -3.94
C ASN A 175 11.66 2.34 -3.47
N PHE A 176 12.99 2.40 -3.35
CA PHE A 176 13.70 3.54 -2.79
C PHE A 176 14.80 4.03 -3.75
N LEU A 177 15.31 5.23 -3.48
CA LEU A 177 16.46 5.78 -4.21
C LEU A 177 17.68 5.81 -3.32
N LYS A 178 18.86 5.73 -3.95
CA LYS A 178 20.15 5.79 -3.28
C LYS A 178 20.87 7.07 -3.69
N ASP A 179 21.38 7.81 -2.72
CA ASP A 179 22.22 8.98 -2.98
C ASP A 179 23.68 8.59 -3.26
N ASP A 180 24.49 9.60 -3.58
CA ASP A 180 25.92 9.42 -3.92
C ASP A 180 26.74 8.88 -2.74
N ASP A 181 26.28 9.10 -1.51
CA ASP A 181 26.88 8.58 -0.28
C ASP A 181 26.44 7.14 0.03
N GLY A 182 25.61 6.54 -0.82
CA GLY A 182 25.13 5.17 -0.67
C GLY A 182 23.99 5.02 0.34
N LYS A 183 23.32 6.11 0.72
CA LYS A 183 22.17 6.09 1.63
C LYS A 183 20.87 6.01 0.84
N TRP A 184 20.02 5.11 1.28
CA TRP A 184 18.67 4.94 0.78
C TRP A 184 17.75 5.99 1.36
N TYR A 185 16.83 6.49 0.54
CA TYR A 185 15.86 7.50 0.92
C TYR A 185 14.58 7.34 0.11
N ILE A 186 13.50 7.92 0.63
CA ILE A 186 12.19 7.90 -0.02
C ILE A 186 12.23 8.81 -1.25
N PRO A 187 11.92 8.31 -2.47
CA PRO A 187 11.98 9.10 -3.69
C PRO A 187 11.04 10.31 -3.65
N ASP A 188 11.57 11.47 -4.03
CA ASP A 188 10.75 12.64 -4.35
C ASP A 188 9.92 12.42 -5.62
N LEU A 189 8.81 13.16 -5.74
CA LEU A 189 7.78 13.07 -6.79
C LEU A 189 8.31 13.07 -8.24
N THR A 190 9.45 13.69 -8.50
CA THR A 190 10.04 13.78 -9.86
C THR A 190 10.84 12.54 -10.24
N LYS A 191 11.22 11.69 -9.26
CA LYS A 191 12.11 10.54 -9.45
C LYS A 191 11.42 9.19 -9.21
N SER A 192 10.15 9.18 -8.84
CA SER A 192 9.39 7.95 -8.51
C SER A 192 8.81 7.22 -9.73
N GLY A 193 8.62 7.90 -10.86
CA GLY A 193 7.98 7.32 -12.05
C GLY A 193 8.79 6.21 -12.73
N ASP A 194 10.11 6.38 -12.86
CA ASP A 194 10.98 5.36 -13.47
C ASP A 194 11.15 4.14 -12.55
N LEU A 195 11.18 4.39 -11.24
CA LEU A 195 11.24 3.35 -10.22
C LEU A 195 9.97 2.49 -10.22
N ALA A 196 8.79 3.12 -10.27
CA ALA A 196 7.52 2.42 -10.37
C ALA A 196 7.44 1.54 -11.62
N LYS A 197 7.88 2.05 -12.78
CA LYS A 197 7.94 1.27 -14.02
C LYS A 197 8.91 0.10 -13.95
N LEU A 198 10.08 0.30 -13.34
CA LEU A 198 11.07 -0.76 -13.15
C LEU A 198 10.51 -1.86 -12.24
N ARG A 199 9.92 -1.48 -11.11
CA ARG A 199 9.27 -2.40 -10.18
C ARG A 199 8.14 -3.17 -10.86
N GLU A 200 7.23 -2.48 -11.54
CA GLU A 200 6.14 -3.12 -12.27
C GLU A 200 6.67 -4.14 -13.29
N LYS A 201 7.71 -3.78 -14.04
CA LYS A 201 8.36 -4.68 -15.00
C LYS A 201 8.94 -5.93 -14.33
N ASN A 202 9.61 -5.79 -13.18
CA ASN A 202 10.17 -6.91 -12.44
C ASN A 202 9.07 -7.83 -11.88
N LEU A 203 8.03 -7.26 -11.26
CA LEU A 203 6.88 -7.98 -10.75
C LEU A 203 6.17 -8.77 -11.86
N LEU A 204 5.97 -8.16 -13.03
CA LEU A 204 5.36 -8.83 -14.18
C LEU A 204 6.24 -9.94 -14.76
N LYS A 205 7.56 -9.76 -14.76
CA LYS A 205 8.51 -10.82 -15.17
C LYS A 205 8.44 -12.01 -14.22
N GLU A 206 8.34 -11.76 -12.91
CA GLU A 206 8.16 -12.82 -11.93
C GLU A 206 6.80 -13.51 -12.08
N PHE A 207 5.73 -12.74 -12.27
CA PHE A 207 4.39 -13.27 -12.53
C PHE A 207 4.34 -14.16 -13.77
N GLN A 208 5.06 -13.79 -14.83
CA GLN A 208 5.16 -14.59 -16.05
C GLN A 208 5.74 -15.99 -15.76
N SER A 209 6.71 -16.11 -14.85
CA SER A 209 7.23 -17.41 -14.43
C SER A 209 6.17 -18.26 -13.73
N TYR A 210 5.22 -17.64 -13.01
CA TYR A 210 4.10 -18.34 -12.41
C TYR A 210 3.12 -18.84 -13.47
N LEU A 211 2.84 -18.06 -14.52
CA LEU A 211 2.02 -18.49 -15.65
C LEU A 211 2.62 -19.70 -16.40
N GLU A 212 3.94 -19.70 -16.60
CA GLU A 212 4.65 -20.76 -17.33
C GLU A 212 4.85 -22.04 -16.49
N SER A 213 4.90 -21.89 -15.16
CA SER A 213 4.99 -23.03 -14.24
C SER A 213 3.69 -23.85 -14.21
N LYS A 214 3.79 -25.12 -13.79
CA LYS A 214 2.64 -26.03 -13.65
C LYS A 214 2.43 -26.43 -12.20
N GLY A 215 1.18 -26.69 -11.83
CA GLY A 215 0.80 -27.16 -10.49
C GLY A 215 0.59 -26.03 -9.47
N LYS A 216 0.33 -26.41 -8.22
CA LYS A 216 -0.01 -25.49 -7.13
C LYS A 216 1.18 -24.60 -6.76
N LEU A 217 0.93 -23.31 -6.60
CA LEU A 217 1.90 -22.31 -6.14
C LEU A 217 1.89 -22.30 -4.61
N LYS A 218 2.88 -22.96 -3.99
CA LYS A 218 2.99 -23.04 -2.52
C LYS A 218 3.76 -21.87 -1.91
N VAL A 219 4.72 -21.35 -2.66
CA VAL A 219 5.58 -20.22 -2.30
C VAL A 219 5.61 -19.28 -3.49
N PHE A 220 5.19 -18.04 -3.29
CA PHE A 220 5.07 -17.03 -4.34
C PHE A 220 5.18 -15.63 -3.74
N ARG A 221 5.58 -14.68 -4.57
CA ARG A 221 5.66 -13.26 -4.19
C ARG A 221 4.29 -12.63 -4.38
N SER A 222 3.63 -12.20 -3.31
CA SER A 222 2.24 -11.74 -3.36
C SER A 222 2.08 -10.48 -4.21
N GLU A 223 3.06 -9.56 -4.17
CA GLU A 223 3.07 -8.35 -5.01
C GLU A 223 3.12 -8.68 -6.51
N ALA A 224 3.81 -9.76 -6.90
CA ALA A 224 3.86 -10.19 -8.29
C ALA A 224 2.51 -10.76 -8.75
N ILE A 225 1.80 -11.49 -7.88
CA ILE A 225 0.44 -11.95 -8.16
C ILE A 225 -0.51 -10.76 -8.35
N ARG A 226 -0.45 -9.75 -7.46
CA ARG A 226 -1.28 -8.54 -7.56
C ARG A 226 -1.03 -7.77 -8.85
N ALA A 227 0.24 -7.52 -9.20
CA ALA A 227 0.61 -6.86 -10.44
C ALA A 227 0.16 -7.64 -11.68
N GLY A 228 0.34 -8.96 -11.66
CA GLY A 228 -0.12 -9.86 -12.71
C GLY A 228 -1.64 -9.84 -12.92
N PHE A 229 -2.41 -9.95 -11.84
CA PHE A 229 -3.87 -9.93 -11.89
C PHE A 229 -4.38 -8.57 -12.38
N SER A 230 -3.77 -7.47 -11.92
CA SER A 230 -4.10 -6.13 -12.40
C SER A 230 -3.87 -5.99 -13.91
N LYS A 231 -2.75 -6.51 -14.42
CA LYS A 231 -2.47 -6.53 -15.86
C LYS A 231 -3.46 -7.39 -16.64
N LEU A 232 -3.67 -8.64 -16.24
CA LEU A 232 -4.62 -9.54 -16.93
C LEU A 232 -6.03 -8.97 -16.92
N TRP A 233 -6.42 -8.30 -15.84
CA TRP A 233 -7.72 -7.64 -15.73
C TRP A 233 -7.88 -6.51 -16.75
N LYS A 234 -6.84 -5.67 -16.89
CA LYS A 234 -6.78 -4.60 -17.89
C LYS A 234 -6.84 -5.15 -19.32
N ASP A 235 -6.17 -6.27 -19.55
CA ASP A 235 -6.14 -6.99 -20.83
C ASP A 235 -7.40 -7.84 -21.07
N LYS A 236 -8.32 -7.90 -20.08
CA LYS A 236 -9.56 -8.69 -20.07
C LYS A 236 -9.35 -10.20 -20.21
N ASP A 237 -8.18 -10.69 -19.80
CA ASP A 237 -7.87 -12.12 -19.76
C ASP A 237 -8.36 -12.74 -18.44
N TYR A 238 -9.69 -12.83 -18.31
CA TYR A 238 -10.34 -13.39 -17.12
C TYR A 238 -10.04 -14.88 -16.92
N ALA A 239 -9.83 -15.62 -18.01
CA ALA A 239 -9.53 -17.04 -17.97
C ALA A 239 -8.16 -17.29 -17.31
N ALA A 240 -7.14 -16.49 -17.64
CA ALA A 240 -5.83 -16.59 -17.00
C ALA A 240 -5.88 -16.23 -15.50
N ILE A 241 -6.70 -15.25 -15.10
CA ILE A 241 -6.88 -14.90 -13.69
C ILE A 241 -7.44 -16.09 -12.91
N VAL A 242 -8.52 -16.70 -13.39
CA VAL A 242 -9.12 -17.89 -12.76
C VAL A 242 -8.10 -19.04 -12.69
N ALA A 243 -7.42 -19.32 -13.81
CA ALA A 243 -6.44 -20.40 -13.87
C ALA A 243 -5.27 -20.25 -12.90
N VAL A 244 -4.79 -19.02 -12.65
CA VAL A 244 -3.73 -18.77 -11.66
C VAL A 244 -4.30 -18.78 -10.24
N ALA A 245 -5.47 -18.18 -10.01
CA ALA A 245 -6.12 -18.15 -8.70
C ALA A 245 -6.38 -19.56 -8.15
N GLU A 246 -6.87 -20.48 -8.98
CA GLU A 246 -7.07 -21.89 -8.61
C GLU A 246 -5.77 -22.61 -8.24
N ARG A 247 -4.61 -22.09 -8.64
CA ARG A 247 -3.30 -22.67 -8.29
C ARG A 247 -2.76 -22.14 -6.97
N LEU A 248 -3.26 -21.01 -6.48
CA LEU A 248 -2.89 -20.41 -5.20
C LEU A 248 -3.60 -21.12 -4.04
N PRO A 249 -3.09 -21.01 -2.79
CA PRO A 249 -3.82 -21.42 -1.61
C PRO A 249 -5.10 -20.60 -1.45
N GLU A 250 -6.21 -21.24 -1.10
CA GLU A 250 -7.51 -20.58 -0.97
C GLU A 250 -7.48 -19.43 0.04
N GLN A 251 -6.77 -19.61 1.16
CA GLN A 251 -6.56 -18.57 2.17
C GLN A 251 -5.92 -17.31 1.59
N THR A 252 -4.97 -17.42 0.66
CA THR A 252 -4.33 -16.25 0.03
C THR A 252 -5.32 -15.41 -0.73
N ILE A 253 -6.24 -16.05 -1.46
CA ILE A 253 -7.28 -15.31 -2.20
C ILE A 253 -8.27 -14.69 -1.22
N GLN A 254 -8.68 -15.40 -0.17
CA GLN A 254 -9.67 -14.90 0.79
C GLN A 254 -9.15 -13.77 1.71
N GLU A 255 -7.87 -13.83 2.09
CA GLU A 255 -7.22 -12.85 2.98
C GLU A 255 -6.87 -11.55 2.25
N ASP A 256 -6.73 -11.59 0.93
CA ASP A 256 -6.43 -10.42 0.10
C ASP A 256 -7.67 -9.94 -0.66
N PRO A 257 -8.27 -8.79 -0.26
CA PRO A 257 -9.48 -8.28 -0.91
C PRO A 257 -9.33 -8.00 -2.41
N ASN A 258 -8.13 -7.63 -2.86
CA ASN A 258 -7.87 -7.33 -4.27
C ASN A 258 -7.82 -8.63 -5.08
N LEU A 259 -7.12 -9.64 -4.58
CA LEU A 259 -7.08 -10.95 -5.24
C LEU A 259 -8.45 -11.63 -5.25
N LEU A 260 -9.18 -11.58 -4.13
CA LEU A 260 -10.55 -12.10 -4.04
C LEU A 260 -11.45 -11.47 -5.09
N MET A 261 -11.41 -10.14 -5.20
CA MET A 261 -12.20 -9.40 -6.16
C MET A 261 -11.86 -9.78 -7.61
N TYR A 262 -10.57 -9.83 -7.97
CA TYR A 262 -10.18 -10.24 -9.31
C TYR A 262 -10.67 -11.64 -9.63
N TYR A 263 -10.57 -12.57 -8.68
CA TYR A 263 -11.02 -13.94 -8.85
C TYR A 263 -12.53 -14.04 -9.01
N ASP A 264 -13.31 -13.49 -8.08
CA ASP A 264 -14.78 -13.58 -8.08
C ASP A 264 -15.39 -13.00 -9.36
N ILE A 265 -14.93 -11.81 -9.77
CA ILE A 265 -15.49 -11.19 -10.96
C ILE A 265 -15.03 -11.91 -12.23
N SER A 266 -13.78 -12.39 -12.29
CA SER A 266 -13.30 -13.17 -13.43
C SER A 266 -14.04 -14.50 -13.56
N LEU A 267 -14.31 -15.19 -12.45
CA LEU A 267 -15.08 -16.44 -12.42
C LEU A 267 -16.50 -16.26 -12.96
N SER A 268 -17.12 -15.11 -12.73
CA SER A 268 -18.45 -14.79 -13.29
C SER A 268 -18.46 -14.49 -14.80
N ARG A 269 -17.28 -14.26 -15.40
CA ARG A 269 -17.10 -13.83 -16.80
C ARG A 269 -16.53 -14.91 -17.71
N VAL A 270 -16.11 -16.05 -17.15
CA VAL A 270 -15.52 -17.20 -17.87
C VAL A 270 -16.57 -18.30 -18.04
#